data_AF-A0A812IWM5-F1
#
_entry.id   AF-A0A812IWM5-F1
#
_cell.length_a   1.000
_cell.length_b   1.000
_cell.length_c   1.000
_cell.angle_alpha   90.00
_cell.angle_beta   90.00
_cell.angle_gamma   90.00
#
_symmetry.space_group_name_H-M   'P 1'
#
loop_
_entity.id
_entity.type
_entity.pdbx_description
1 polymer ?
#
loop_
_entity_poly.entity_id
_entity_poly.type
_entity_poly.pdbx_seq_one_letter_code
_entity_poly.pdbx_strand_id
1 'polypeptide(L)'
;MSMVIRRHMRGLTSDGRHNIRRKKDLTRYTSYRVQRIAGLTHDNPTEEINRLGFLTPLTDLQDSSNLPRSANHIRFRYPHTLSYKVYWGPPTVYDEPNEFEGSMVGCTVAVRLCDLPLTQRQKERLVDIVGQDRVCEKTGVITLEADHFPERNHNAALLGDMLEQLMREAVLADQQNPAVE
;
A
#
# COMPACT_ATOMS: atom_id res chain seq x y z
N MET A 1 -3.96 -56.51 9.93
CA MET A 1 -5.02 -55.71 9.28
C MET A 1 -4.55 -55.13 7.93
N SER A 2 -4.27 -55.95 6.92
CA SER A 2 -3.61 -55.49 5.67
C SER A 2 -4.51 -55.48 4.42
N MET A 3 -5.81 -55.80 4.54
CA MET A 3 -6.70 -55.94 3.39
C MET A 3 -7.62 -54.74 3.08
N VAL A 4 -7.61 -53.67 3.88
CA VAL A 4 -8.54 -52.55 3.69
C VAL A 4 -8.03 -51.53 2.64
N ILE A 5 -6.71 -51.38 2.50
CA ILE A 5 -6.10 -50.32 1.67
C ILE A 5 -6.40 -50.50 0.17
N ARG A 6 -6.41 -51.73 -0.35
CA ARG A 6 -6.59 -51.99 -1.79
C ARG A 6 -8.02 -51.71 -2.30
N ARG A 7 -9.04 -51.73 -1.44
CA ARG A 7 -10.43 -51.41 -1.83
C ARG A 7 -10.67 -49.90 -1.99
N HIS A 8 -9.82 -49.03 -1.43
CA HIS A 8 -10.05 -47.58 -1.43
C HIS A 8 -9.65 -46.87 -2.73
N MET A 9 -8.81 -47.48 -3.57
CA MET A 9 -8.37 -46.89 -4.85
C MET A 9 -9.41 -47.00 -5.97
N ARG A 10 -10.29 -48.01 -5.93
CA ARG A 10 -11.31 -48.25 -6.97
C ARG A 10 -12.44 -47.22 -7.00
N GLY A 11 -12.68 -46.50 -5.91
CA GLY A 11 -13.75 -45.49 -5.81
C GLY A 11 -13.39 -44.10 -6.34
N LEU A 12 -12.12 -43.84 -6.67
CA LEU A 12 -11.66 -42.54 -7.18
C LEU A 12 -11.97 -42.32 -8.67
N THR A 13 -12.24 -43.39 -9.41
CA THR A 13 -12.55 -43.36 -10.84
C THR A 13 -14.02 -43.65 -11.15
N SER A 14 -14.80 -44.15 -10.18
CA SER A 14 -16.21 -44.53 -10.37
C SER A 14 -17.19 -43.41 -10.04
N ASP A 15 -16.82 -42.48 -9.15
CA ASP A 15 -17.65 -41.32 -8.86
C ASP A 15 -17.37 -40.27 -9.93
N GLY A 16 -18.31 -40.11 -10.87
CA GLY A 16 -18.24 -39.28 -12.08
C GLY A 16 -18.03 -37.76 -11.89
N ARG A 17 -17.14 -37.35 -10.99
CA ARG A 17 -16.65 -35.98 -10.84
C ARG A 17 -15.56 -35.75 -11.88
N HIS A 18 -15.95 -35.18 -13.00
CA HIS A 18 -15.14 -34.87 -14.19
C HIS A 18 -13.90 -33.97 -14.02
N ASN A 19 -13.40 -33.74 -12.80
CA ASN A 19 -12.32 -32.78 -12.55
C ASN A 19 -10.96 -33.40 -12.19
N ILE A 20 -10.83 -34.73 -12.07
CA ILE A 20 -9.52 -35.36 -11.87
C ILE A 20 -8.92 -35.66 -13.25
N ARG A 21 -8.35 -34.65 -13.90
CA ARG A 21 -7.68 -34.81 -15.20
C ARG A 21 -6.17 -34.99 -15.09
N ARG A 22 -5.54 -34.66 -13.96
CA ARG A 22 -4.07 -34.72 -13.80
C ARG A 22 -3.66 -35.66 -12.67
N LYS A 23 -2.55 -36.39 -12.88
CA LYS A 23 -1.93 -37.29 -11.90
C LYS A 23 -1.70 -36.61 -10.54
N LYS A 24 -1.38 -35.31 -10.55
CA LYS A 24 -1.18 -34.46 -9.36
C LYS A 24 -2.44 -34.32 -8.50
N ASP A 25 -3.61 -34.25 -9.12
CA ASP A 25 -4.88 -34.10 -8.40
C ASP A 25 -5.23 -35.42 -7.72
N LEU A 26 -5.01 -36.54 -8.41
CA LEU A 26 -5.24 -37.88 -7.86
C LEU A 26 -4.33 -38.14 -6.65
N THR A 27 -3.05 -37.75 -6.72
CA THR A 27 -2.13 -37.84 -5.57
C THR A 27 -2.55 -36.96 -4.39
N ARG A 28 -3.12 -35.78 -4.65
CA ARG A 28 -3.60 -34.86 -3.61
C ARG A 28 -4.86 -35.40 -2.93
N TYR A 29 -5.80 -35.95 -3.71
CA TYR A 29 -7.02 -36.54 -3.15
C TYR A 29 -6.72 -37.82 -2.37
N THR A 30 -5.80 -38.66 -2.85
CA THR A 30 -5.37 -39.85 -2.10
C THR A 30 -4.64 -39.47 -0.82
N SER A 31 -3.73 -38.50 -0.85
CA SER A 31 -3.01 -38.06 0.35
C SER A 31 -3.95 -37.47 1.40
N TYR A 32 -4.87 -36.59 0.99
CA TYR A 32 -5.86 -36.00 1.89
C TYR A 32 -6.78 -37.06 2.49
N ARG A 33 -7.25 -38.04 1.69
CA ARG A 33 -8.12 -39.11 2.18
C ARG A 33 -7.41 -40.03 3.17
N VAL A 34 -6.12 -40.34 2.94
CA VAL A 34 -5.29 -41.11 3.88
C VAL A 34 -5.09 -40.35 5.18
N GLN A 35 -4.75 -39.06 5.10
CA GLN A 35 -4.59 -38.18 6.27
C GLN A 35 -5.90 -38.07 7.06
N ARG A 36 -7.04 -37.99 6.38
CA ARG A 36 -8.37 -37.92 7.00
C ARG A 36 -8.73 -39.21 7.75
N ILE A 37 -8.45 -40.38 7.15
CA ILE A 37 -8.65 -41.68 7.82
C ILE A 37 -7.72 -41.81 9.03
N ALA A 38 -6.51 -41.28 8.94
CA ALA A 38 -5.54 -41.24 10.04
C ALA A 38 -5.87 -40.18 11.11
N GLY A 39 -6.94 -39.39 10.97
CA GLY A 39 -7.31 -38.33 11.91
C GLY A 39 -6.33 -37.15 11.95
N LEU A 40 -5.47 -37.03 10.94
CA LEU A 40 -4.44 -35.97 10.83
C LEU A 40 -4.93 -34.75 10.04
N THR A 41 -6.21 -34.70 9.67
CA THR A 41 -6.82 -33.54 9.03
C THR A 41 -7.56 -32.68 10.04
N HIS A 42 -7.52 -31.37 9.85
CA HIS A 42 -8.22 -30.39 10.69
C HIS A 42 -9.74 -30.34 10.44
N ASP A 43 -10.33 -31.36 9.80
CA ASP A 43 -11.75 -31.36 9.44
C ASP A 43 -12.63 -31.51 10.69
N ASN A 44 -12.15 -32.23 11.71
CA ASN A 44 -12.83 -32.43 12.99
C ASN A 44 -11.82 -32.14 14.14
N PRO A 45 -11.66 -30.87 14.56
CA PRO A 45 -10.83 -30.57 15.72
C PRO A 45 -11.41 -31.25 16.98
N THR A 46 -10.57 -31.93 17.76
CA THR A 46 -10.94 -32.61 19.01
C THR A 46 -11.24 -31.65 20.16
N GLU A 47 -10.85 -30.39 20.03
CA GLU A 47 -11.04 -29.35 21.03
C GLU A 47 -11.89 -28.23 20.44
N GLU A 48 -12.95 -27.83 21.17
CA GLU A 48 -13.59 -26.55 20.91
C GLU A 48 -12.57 -25.46 21.26
N ILE A 49 -11.94 -24.87 20.23
CA ILE A 49 -10.99 -23.79 20.40
C ILE A 49 -11.73 -22.64 21.09
N ASN A 50 -11.43 -22.44 22.37
CA ASN A 50 -11.87 -21.27 23.10
C ASN A 50 -11.24 -20.06 22.39
N ARG A 51 -12.03 -19.27 21.67
CA ARG A 51 -11.56 -18.13 20.86
C ARG A 51 -10.96 -17.00 21.71
N LEU A 52 -10.98 -17.15 23.03
CA LEU A 52 -10.26 -16.35 24.03
C LEU A 52 -8.77 -16.73 24.13
N GLY A 53 -8.18 -17.24 23.05
CA GLY A 53 -6.75 -17.53 22.95
C GLY A 53 -5.93 -16.25 22.90
N PHE A 54 -4.70 -16.32 23.42
CA PHE A 54 -3.69 -15.27 23.54
C PHE A 54 -3.84 -14.18 22.46
N LEU A 55 -4.33 -13.00 22.86
CA LEU A 55 -4.34 -11.81 22.02
C LEU A 55 -2.90 -11.43 21.73
N THR A 56 -2.40 -11.86 20.58
CA THR A 56 -1.15 -11.31 20.06
C THR A 56 -1.37 -9.82 19.77
N PRO A 57 -0.33 -8.98 19.88
CA PRO A 57 -0.43 -7.57 19.51
C PRO A 57 -0.98 -7.37 18.09
N LEU A 58 -0.72 -8.34 17.21
CA LEU A 58 -1.23 -8.35 15.84
C LEU A 58 -2.74 -8.65 15.78
N THR A 59 -3.25 -9.60 16.56
CA THR A 59 -4.70 -9.87 16.61
C THR A 59 -5.46 -8.73 17.26
N ASP A 60 -4.91 -8.11 18.32
CA ASP A 60 -5.53 -6.96 18.98
C ASP A 60 -5.60 -5.74 18.04
N LEU A 61 -4.51 -5.48 17.29
CA LEU A 61 -4.46 -4.43 16.27
C LEU A 61 -5.42 -4.71 15.11
N GLN A 62 -5.57 -5.96 14.68
CA GLN A 62 -6.55 -6.34 13.66
C GLN A 62 -7.99 -6.19 14.16
N ASP A 63 -8.25 -6.49 15.43
CA ASP A 63 -9.58 -6.37 16.01
C ASP A 63 -9.98 -4.93 16.28
N SER A 64 -9.05 -4.09 16.74
CA SER A 64 -9.24 -2.65 16.90
C SER A 64 -9.20 -1.88 15.57
N SER A 65 -8.69 -2.50 14.49
CA SER A 65 -8.65 -1.86 13.19
C SER A 65 -10.06 -1.68 12.63
N ASN A 66 -10.43 -0.44 12.35
CA ASN A 66 -11.66 -0.09 11.64
C ASN A 66 -11.50 -0.34 10.12
N LEU A 67 -10.86 -1.45 9.77
CA LEU A 67 -10.63 -1.87 8.41
C LEU A 67 -11.81 -2.74 7.95
N PRO A 68 -12.24 -2.58 6.70
CA PRO A 68 -13.34 -3.37 6.20
C PRO A 68 -12.97 -4.85 6.10
N ARG A 69 -13.67 -5.67 6.88
CA ARG A 69 -13.45 -7.13 6.97
C ARG A 69 -14.05 -7.91 5.79
N SER A 70 -14.82 -7.26 4.92
CA SER A 70 -15.45 -7.90 3.76
C SER A 70 -14.90 -7.35 2.44
N ALA A 71 -14.64 -8.26 1.50
CA ALA A 71 -14.18 -7.92 0.15
C ALA A 71 -15.21 -7.09 -0.65
N ASN A 72 -16.47 -7.05 -0.19
CA ASN A 72 -17.55 -6.29 -0.81
C ASN A 72 -17.62 -4.83 -0.34
N HIS A 73 -16.76 -4.41 0.57
CA HIS A 73 -16.77 -3.04 1.10
C HIS A 73 -16.39 -2.01 0.02
N ILE A 74 -17.04 -0.85 0.05
CA ILE A 74 -16.88 0.25 -0.93
C ILE A 74 -15.42 0.67 -1.09
N ARG A 75 -14.64 0.61 0.00
CA ARG A 75 -13.19 0.84 -0.04
C ARG A 75 -12.55 0.00 -1.14
N PHE A 76 -12.81 -1.31 -1.23
CA PHE A 76 -12.22 -2.21 -2.24
C PHE A 76 -12.80 -2.10 -3.65
N ARG A 77 -13.85 -1.29 -3.86
CA ARG A 77 -14.37 -0.97 -5.21
C ARG A 77 -13.56 0.07 -5.95
N TYR A 78 -12.67 0.79 -5.25
CA TYR A 78 -11.70 1.66 -5.91
C TYR A 78 -10.59 0.81 -6.57
N PRO A 79 -10.13 1.15 -7.78
CA PRO A 79 -8.98 0.49 -8.40
C PRO A 79 -7.72 0.85 -7.60
N HIS A 80 -7.41 0.06 -6.56
CA HIS A 80 -6.22 0.24 -5.70
C HIS A 80 -4.91 -0.16 -6.37
N THR A 81 -4.95 -0.59 -7.64
CA THR A 81 -3.77 -1.03 -8.38
C THR A 81 -3.23 0.12 -9.21
N LEU A 82 -2.40 0.95 -8.58
CA LEU A 82 -1.44 1.78 -9.31
C LEU A 82 -0.39 0.83 -9.89
N SER A 83 -0.53 0.52 -11.18
CA SER A 83 0.45 -0.27 -11.92
C SER A 83 1.60 0.65 -12.32
N TYR A 84 2.70 0.62 -11.56
CA TYR A 84 3.94 1.30 -11.93
C TYR A 84 5.02 0.25 -12.24
N LYS A 85 5.79 0.51 -13.30
CA LYS A 85 6.97 -0.28 -13.64
C LYS A 85 8.17 0.38 -12.98
N VAL A 86 8.74 -0.27 -11.96
CA VAL A 86 10.02 0.16 -11.39
C VAL A 86 11.13 -0.48 -12.18
N TYR A 87 11.95 0.36 -12.81
CA TYR A 87 13.22 -0.08 -13.35
C TYR A 87 14.27 0.12 -12.25
N TRP A 88 14.61 -0.96 -11.54
CA TRP A 88 15.76 -0.95 -10.65
C TRP A 88 17.02 -1.03 -11.52
N GLY A 89 17.61 0.13 -11.81
CA GLY A 89 18.95 0.18 -12.39
C GLY A 89 19.97 -0.47 -11.43
N PRO A 90 21.17 -0.83 -11.92
CA PRO A 90 22.27 -1.22 -11.03
C PRO A 90 22.49 -0.09 -10.00
N PRO A 91 22.80 -0.42 -8.73
CA PRO A 91 23.11 0.59 -7.72
C PRO A 91 24.33 1.37 -8.22
N THR A 92 24.10 2.56 -8.75
CA THR A 92 25.14 3.49 -9.17
C THR A 92 25.38 4.40 -7.98
N VAL A 93 26.44 4.10 -7.25
CA VAL A 93 27.03 5.05 -6.31
C VAL A 93 27.90 5.94 -7.18
N TYR A 94 27.34 7.03 -7.71
CA TYR A 94 28.18 8.07 -8.31
C TYR A 94 28.80 8.84 -7.14
N ASP A 95 30.14 8.86 -7.09
CA ASP A 95 30.90 9.58 -6.06
C ASP A 95 30.81 11.11 -6.23
N GLU A 96 30.38 11.59 -7.40
CA GLU A 96 30.23 13.01 -7.72
C GLU A 96 28.82 13.30 -8.28
N PRO A 97 28.24 14.48 -7.99
CA PRO A 97 26.95 14.88 -8.53
C PRO A 97 27.01 15.03 -10.06
N ASN A 98 26.12 14.34 -10.77
CA ASN A 98 26.02 14.44 -12.23
C ASN A 98 25.66 15.88 -12.65
N GLU A 99 26.40 16.47 -13.59
CA GLU A 99 26.16 17.82 -14.14
C GLU A 99 24.73 18.01 -14.67
N PHE A 100 24.04 16.93 -15.04
CA PHE A 100 22.68 16.93 -15.60
C PHE A 100 21.56 16.60 -14.59
N GLU A 101 21.87 15.99 -13.44
CA GLU A 101 20.88 15.63 -12.41
C GLU A 101 20.98 16.52 -11.16
N GLY A 102 21.93 17.47 -11.13
CA GLY A 102 22.20 18.29 -9.96
C GLY A 102 22.84 17.50 -8.82
N SER A 103 22.84 18.06 -7.62
CA SER A 103 23.22 17.32 -6.42
C SER A 103 22.40 16.04 -6.35
N MET A 104 23.06 14.87 -6.32
CA MET A 104 22.42 13.55 -6.22
C MET A 104 21.56 13.42 -4.94
N VAL A 105 21.75 14.37 -4.02
CA VAL A 105 21.11 14.50 -2.73
C VAL A 105 19.92 15.48 -2.76
N GLY A 106 19.86 16.33 -3.78
CA GLY A 106 18.80 17.29 -3.99
C GLY A 106 17.45 16.61 -4.18
N CYS A 107 16.43 17.15 -3.52
CA CYS A 107 15.05 16.73 -3.69
C CYS A 107 14.23 17.87 -4.27
N THR A 108 13.36 17.54 -5.22
CA THR A 108 12.45 18.50 -5.85
C THR A 108 11.02 17.99 -5.75
N VAL A 109 10.11 18.82 -5.24
CA VAL A 109 8.68 18.53 -5.20
C VAL A 109 7.96 19.50 -6.11
N ALA A 110 7.19 18.95 -7.06
CA ALA A 110 6.35 19.72 -7.97
C ALA A 110 4.88 19.43 -7.66
N VAL A 111 4.11 20.49 -7.38
CA VAL A 111 2.68 20.38 -7.07
C VAL A 111 1.89 21.30 -7.99
N ARG A 112 0.80 20.78 -8.57
CA ARG A 112 -0.11 21.61 -9.36
C ARG A 112 -1.15 22.26 -8.45
N LEU A 113 -1.32 23.57 -8.57
CA LEU A 113 -2.31 24.35 -7.83
C LEU A 113 -3.76 23.89 -8.05
N CYS A 114 -4.06 23.34 -9.23
CA CYS A 114 -5.38 22.81 -9.55
C CYS A 114 -5.72 21.52 -8.79
N ASP A 115 -4.71 20.73 -8.44
CA ASP A 115 -4.91 19.42 -7.79
C ASP A 115 -5.07 19.58 -6.27
N LEU A 116 -4.70 20.73 -5.72
CA LEU A 116 -4.88 21.06 -4.31
C LEU A 116 -6.32 21.54 -4.03
N PRO A 117 -6.98 21.00 -2.98
CA PRO A 117 -8.33 21.39 -2.58
C PRO A 117 -8.33 22.73 -1.82
N LEU A 118 -7.75 23.76 -2.41
CA LEU A 118 -7.63 25.11 -1.85
C LEU A 118 -8.61 26.08 -2.52
N THR A 119 -9.05 27.10 -1.78
CA THR A 119 -9.83 28.21 -2.34
C THR A 119 -8.95 29.09 -3.24
N GLN A 120 -9.56 29.90 -4.11
CA GLN A 120 -8.79 30.80 -4.99
C GLN A 120 -7.89 31.76 -4.21
N ARG A 121 -8.38 32.27 -3.07
CA ARG A 121 -7.63 33.14 -2.16
C ARG A 121 -6.44 32.42 -1.52
N GLN A 122 -6.65 31.18 -1.06
CA GLN A 122 -5.57 30.36 -0.51
C GLN A 122 -4.49 30.07 -1.55
N LYS A 123 -4.89 29.86 -2.82
CA LYS A 123 -3.94 29.66 -3.93
C LYS A 123 -3.10 30.90 -4.20
N GLU A 124 -3.74 32.08 -4.26
CA GLU A 124 -3.04 33.36 -4.40
C GLU A 124 -2.05 33.57 -3.26
N ARG A 125 -2.46 33.32 -2.01
CA ARG A 125 -1.58 33.44 -0.86
C ARG A 125 -0.41 32.46 -0.91
N LEU A 126 -0.64 31.23 -1.36
CA LEU A 126 0.41 30.24 -1.49
C LEU A 126 1.42 30.65 -2.56
N VAL A 127 0.97 31.23 -3.67
CA VAL A 127 1.84 31.84 -4.70
C VAL A 127 2.64 33.01 -4.11
N ASP A 128 2.02 33.87 -3.29
CA ASP A 128 2.71 34.98 -2.63
C ASP A 128 3.83 34.50 -1.70
N ILE A 129 3.59 33.45 -0.90
CA ILE A 129 4.57 32.93 0.06
C ILE A 129 5.74 32.26 -0.68
N VAL A 130 5.43 31.47 -1.71
CA VAL A 130 6.46 30.73 -2.46
C VAL A 130 7.26 31.63 -3.41
N GLY A 131 6.66 32.73 -3.86
CA GLY A 131 7.26 33.68 -4.79
C GLY A 131 7.06 33.28 -6.26
N GLN A 132 6.97 34.29 -7.12
CA GLN A 132 6.66 34.11 -8.55
C GLN A 132 7.72 33.29 -9.30
N ASP A 133 8.98 33.35 -8.88
CA ASP A 133 10.10 32.65 -9.53
C ASP A 133 9.96 31.12 -9.51
N ARG A 134 9.22 30.60 -8.52
CA ARG A 134 9.03 29.16 -8.28
C ARG A 134 7.69 28.63 -8.81
N VAL A 135 6.93 29.49 -9.50
CA VAL A 135 5.62 29.15 -10.05
C VAL A 135 5.65 29.30 -11.55
N CYS A 136 5.38 28.21 -12.27
CA CYS A 136 5.18 28.28 -13.71
C CYS A 136 3.75 28.75 -14.00
N GLU A 137 3.59 30.01 -14.43
CA GLU A 137 2.27 30.60 -14.75
C GLU A 137 1.49 29.80 -15.79
N LYS A 138 2.18 29.22 -16.78
CA LYS A 138 1.55 28.47 -17.88
C LYS A 138 0.93 27.15 -17.43
N THR A 139 1.57 26.47 -16.48
CA THR A 139 1.16 25.14 -16.02
C THR A 139 0.51 25.15 -14.64
N GLY A 140 0.59 26.27 -13.91
CA GLY A 140 0.14 26.38 -12.52
C GLY A 140 0.86 25.42 -11.58
N VAL A 141 2.11 25.05 -11.92
CA VAL A 141 2.93 24.13 -11.14
C VAL A 141 3.89 24.93 -10.28
N ILE A 142 3.93 24.56 -9.00
CA ILE A 142 4.83 25.10 -8.00
C ILE A 142 5.95 24.09 -7.79
N THR A 143 7.19 24.57 -7.85
CA THR A 143 8.40 23.77 -7.65
C THR A 143 9.14 24.20 -6.39
N LEU A 144 9.35 23.25 -5.48
CA LEU A 144 10.14 23.43 -4.27
C LEU A 144 11.35 22.52 -4.33
N GLU A 145 12.53 23.08 -4.06
CA GLU A 145 13.80 22.36 -4.11
C GLU A 145 14.51 22.47 -2.77
N ALA A 146 15.11 21.38 -2.31
CA ALA A 146 15.95 21.36 -1.13
C ALA A 146 17.22 20.54 -1.38
N ASP A 147 18.35 21.19 -1.12
CA ASP A 147 19.69 20.60 -1.19
C ASP A 147 20.54 21.14 -0.03
N HIS A 148 20.12 20.88 1.20
CA HIS A 148 20.74 21.43 2.41
C HIS A 148 21.60 20.41 3.14
N PHE A 149 21.22 19.13 3.08
CA PHE A 149 21.86 18.03 3.77
C PHE A 149 22.59 17.12 2.79
N PRO A 150 23.63 16.40 3.27
CA PRO A 150 24.36 15.40 2.48
C PRO A 150 23.59 14.08 2.32
N GLU A 151 22.48 13.89 3.05
CA GLU A 151 21.61 12.72 2.92
C GLU A 151 20.26 13.12 2.30
N ARG A 152 19.86 12.36 1.26
CA ARG A 152 18.63 12.62 0.50
C ARG A 152 17.38 12.51 1.37
N ASN A 153 17.38 11.58 2.33
CA ASN A 153 16.27 11.39 3.24
C ASN A 153 16.04 12.61 4.14
N HIS A 154 17.12 13.30 4.56
CA HIS A 154 17.01 14.53 5.33
C HIS A 154 16.47 15.69 4.48
N ASN A 155 16.91 15.81 3.22
CA ASN A 155 16.35 16.80 2.29
C ASN A 155 14.87 16.52 1.98
N ALA A 156 14.47 15.25 1.87
CA ALA A 156 13.06 14.88 1.68
C ALA A 156 12.20 15.18 2.92
N ALA A 157 12.71 14.91 4.12
CA ALA A 157 12.03 15.26 5.37
C ALA A 157 11.84 16.78 5.50
N LEU A 158 12.88 17.56 5.22
CA LEU A 158 12.81 19.02 5.21
C LEU A 158 11.74 19.54 4.25
N LEU A 159 11.68 19.00 3.02
CA LEU A 159 10.63 19.39 2.07
C LEU A 159 9.23 19.02 2.55
N GLY A 160 9.08 17.89 3.23
CA GLY A 160 7.83 17.51 3.88
C GLY A 160 7.38 18.54 4.90
N ASP A 161 8.28 18.92 5.81
CA ASP A 161 8.02 19.91 6.86
C ASP A 161 7.69 21.29 6.27
N MET A 162 8.46 21.72 5.25
CA MET A 162 8.20 22.98 4.53
C MET A 162 6.83 22.97 3.85
N LEU A 163 6.45 21.87 3.19
CA LEU A 163 5.16 21.76 2.52
C LEU A 163 4.02 21.77 3.55
N GLU A 164 4.17 21.06 4.67
CA GLU A 164 3.16 21.11 5.75
C GLU A 164 2.99 22.53 6.28
N GLN A 165 4.09 23.24 6.55
CA GLN A 165 4.04 24.61 7.03
C GLN A 165 3.37 25.55 6.01
N LEU A 166 3.74 25.43 4.72
CA LEU A 166 3.11 26.21 3.64
C LEU A 166 1.60 25.98 3.56
N MET A 167 1.17 24.72 3.65
CA MET A 167 -0.26 24.39 3.61
C MET A 167 -1.00 24.92 4.85
N ARG A 168 -0.36 24.87 6.02
CA ARG A 168 -0.92 25.43 7.26
C ARG A 168 -1.08 26.95 7.16
N GLU A 169 -0.05 27.66 6.68
CA GLU A 169 -0.10 29.11 6.49
C GLU A 169 -1.11 29.54 5.42
N ALA A 170 -1.24 28.77 4.33
CA ALA A 170 -2.24 29.02 3.31
C ALA A 170 -3.68 28.92 3.88
N VAL A 171 -3.95 27.94 4.74
CA VAL A 171 -5.29 27.76 5.36
C VAL A 171 -5.58 28.84 6.41
N LEU A 172 -4.58 29.29 7.17
CA LEU A 172 -4.74 30.33 8.19
C LEU A 172 -5.16 31.68 7.59
N ALA A 173 -4.84 31.94 6.31
CA ALA A 173 -5.22 33.17 5.62
C ALA A 173 -6.74 33.39 5.57
N ASP A 174 -7.53 32.33 5.49
CA ASP A 174 -9.00 32.43 5.51
C ASP A 174 -9.56 32.73 6.92
N GLN A 175 -8.80 32.44 7.98
CA GLN A 175 -9.26 32.64 9.36
C GLN A 175 -9.00 34.05 9.89
N GLN A 176 -8.04 34.78 9.32
CA GLN A 176 -7.63 36.10 9.83
C GLN A 176 -8.48 37.26 9.32
N ASN A 177 -9.35 37.05 8.33
CA ASN A 177 -10.31 38.06 7.85
C ASN A 177 -11.73 37.47 7.72
N PRO A 178 -12.44 37.20 8.84
CA PRO A 178 -13.88 37.07 8.78
C PRO A 178 -14.43 38.46 8.42
N ALA A 179 -15.06 38.55 7.25
CA ALA A 179 -15.91 39.63 6.75
C ALA A 179 -15.92 40.93 7.59
N VAL A 180 -15.24 41.96 7.11
CA VAL A 180 -15.72 43.33 7.33
C VAL A 180 -16.99 43.45 6.46
N GLU A 181 -18.15 43.27 7.08
CA GLU A 181 -19.44 43.75 6.56
C GLU A 181 -19.49 45.28 6.61
#